data_AF-A0ABD0QSY3-F1
#
_entry.id   AF-A0ABD0QSY3-F1
#
_cell.length_a   1.000
_cell.length_b   1.000
_cell.length_c   1.000
_cell.angle_alpha   90.00
_cell.angle_beta   90.00
_cell.angle_gamma   90.00
#
_symmetry.space_group_name_H-M   'P 1'
#
loop_
_entity.id
_entity.type
_entity.pdbx_description
1 polymer ?
#
loop_
_entity_poly.entity_id
_entity_poly.type
_entity_poly.pdbx_seq_one_letter_code
_entity_poly.pdbx_strand_id
1 'polypeptide(L)' 'FWKATSPSCSSPLLVLVNSKSGDNQGVKFLRRFRQLLNPAQVFDLMNGGPQLG' A
#
# COMPACT_ATOMS: atom_id res chain seq x y z
N PHE A 1 -17.21 -3.69 -13.99
CA PHE A 1 -16.28 -4.53 -13.21
C PHE A 1 -14.86 -4.19 -13.57
N TRP A 2 -14.08 -3.59 -12.66
CA TRP A 2 -12.65 -3.36 -12.88
C TRP A 2 -11.90 -4.68 -12.70
N LYS A 3 -11.14 -5.10 -13.72
CA LYS A 3 -10.24 -6.26 -13.62
C LYS A 3 -8.81 -5.72 -13.61
N ALA A 4 -8.11 -5.88 -12.49
CA ALA A 4 -6.71 -5.51 -12.40
C ALA A 4 -5.90 -6.45 -13.30
N THR A 5 -5.43 -5.95 -14.44
CA THR A 5 -4.56 -6.72 -15.34
C THR A 5 -3.13 -6.59 -14.83
N SER A 6 -2.60 -7.63 -14.20
CA SER A 6 -1.19 -7.70 -13.86
C SER A 6 -0.37 -7.82 -15.15
N PRO A 7 0.69 -7.02 -15.36
CA PRO A 7 1.59 -7.22 -16.49
C PRO A 7 2.15 -8.64 -16.49
N SER A 8 2.32 -9.22 -17.68
CA SER A 8 2.91 -10.55 -17.86
C SER A 8 4.29 -10.58 -17.18
N CYS A 9 4.52 -11.56 -16.30
CA CYS A 9 5.72 -11.69 -15.46
C CYS A 9 5.85 -10.66 -14.32
N SER A 10 4.73 -10.30 -13.66
CA SER A 10 4.76 -9.56 -12.39
C SER A 10 4.24 -10.41 -11.24
N SER A 11 4.92 -10.30 -10.08
CA SER A 11 4.49 -10.93 -8.83
C SER A 11 4.01 -9.85 -7.87
N PRO A 12 2.85 -10.00 -7.22
CA PRO A 12 2.39 -9.03 -6.23
C PRO A 12 3.37 -8.98 -5.05
N LEU A 13 3.72 -7.77 -4.61
CA LEU A 13 4.57 -7.54 -3.43
C LEU A 13 3.72 -6.96 -2.30
N LEU A 14 3.74 -7.62 -1.14
CA LEU A 14 3.17 -7.09 0.09
C LEU A 14 4.27 -6.39 0.89
N VAL A 15 4.11 -5.09 1.11
CA VAL A 15 5.06 -4.29 1.90
C VAL A 15 4.38 -3.87 3.20
N LEU A 16 4.95 -4.30 4.34
CA LEU A 16 4.46 -3.93 5.67
C LEU A 16 5.38 -2.83 6.24
N VAL A 17 4.79 -1.67 6.55
CA VAL A 17 5.51 -0.54 7.16
C VAL A 17 5.02 -0.36 8.59
N ASN A 18 5.94 -0.44 9.55
CA ASN A 18 5.65 0.02 10.90
C ASN A 18 5.74 1.56 10.94
N SER A 19 4.58 2.23 10.90
CA SER A 19 4.51 3.69 10.79
C SER A 19 5.14 4.44 11.95
N LYS A 20 5.27 3.81 13.12
CA LYS A 20 5.72 4.42 14.39
C LYS A 20 7.23 4.32 14.66
N SER A 21 7.97 3.55 13.88
CA SER A 21 9.42 3.39 14.09
C SER A 21 10.20 4.68 13.76
N GLY A 22 11.26 4.94 14.52
CA GLY A 22 12.25 5.98 14.24
C GLY A 22 11.66 7.38 14.08
N ASP A 23 10.91 7.88 15.07
CA ASP A 23 10.23 9.20 15.06
C ASP A 23 9.11 9.32 14.02
N ASN A 24 8.24 8.30 13.95
CA ASN A 24 7.07 8.25 13.05
C ASN A 24 7.40 8.43 11.55
N GLN A 25 8.65 8.15 11.13
CA GLN A 25 9.09 8.34 9.76
C GLN A 25 8.48 7.33 8.78
N GLY A 26 7.89 6.24 9.30
CA GLY A 26 7.14 5.29 8.49
C GLY A 26 5.98 5.92 7.71
N VAL A 27 5.44 7.05 8.17
CA VAL A 27 4.42 7.84 7.43
C VAL A 27 4.97 8.37 6.10
N LYS A 28 6.27 8.70 6.01
CA LYS A 28 6.91 9.15 4.75
C LYS A 28 6.94 8.02 3.72
N PHE A 29 7.19 6.78 4.15
CA PHE A 29 7.15 5.61 3.28
C PHE A 29 5.73 5.36 2.75
N LEU A 30 4.72 5.39 3.63
CA LEU A 30 3.31 5.29 3.22
C LEU A 30 2.95 6.34 2.15
N ARG A 31 3.36 7.60 2.35
CA ARG A 31 3.14 8.68 1.37
C ARG A 31 3.84 8.38 0.04
N ARG A 32 5.07 7.86 0.06
CA ARG A 32 5.81 7.51 -1.15
C ARG A 32 5.18 6.33 -1.89
N PHE A 33 4.72 5.30 -1.19
CA PHE A 33 4.02 4.18 -1.79
C PHE A 33 2.72 4.61 -2.49
N ARG A 34 1.94 5.52 -1.89
CA ARG A 34 0.75 6.10 -2.55
C ARG A 34 1.08 6.89 -3.82
N GLN A 35 2.28 7.45 -3.95
CA GLN A 35 2.72 8.14 -5.16
C GLN A 35 3.22 7.18 -6.25
N LEU A 36 3.81 6.06 -5.85
CA LEU A 36 4.43 5.09 -6.78
C LEU A 36 3.47 3.98 -7.23
N LEU A 37 2.48 3.65 -6.39
CA LEU A 37 1.52 2.58 -6.62
C LEU A 37 0.10 3.15 -6.74
N ASN A 38 -0.84 2.32 -7.16
CA ASN A 38 -2.25 2.68 -7.09
C ASN A 38 -2.64 2.97 -5.63
N PRO A 39 -3.10 4.18 -5.27
CA PRO A 39 -3.45 4.53 -3.89
C PRO A 39 -4.50 3.61 -3.27
N ALA A 40 -5.40 3.05 -4.08
CA ALA A 40 -6.40 2.07 -3.65
C ALA A 40 -5.80 0.73 -3.19
N GLN A 41 -4.50 0.51 -3.37
CA GLN A 41 -3.76 -0.67 -2.92
C GLN A 41 -2.84 -0.39 -1.72
N VAL A 42 -2.80 0.86 -1.23
CA VAL A 42 -1.91 1.28 -0.14
C VAL A 42 -2.72 1.63 1.11
N PHE A 43 -2.78 0.67 2.04
CA PHE A 43 -3.59 0.76 3.25
C PHE A 43 -2.76 1.11 4.47
N ASP A 44 -3.35 1.90 5.37
CA ASP A 44 -2.83 2.09 6.72
C ASP A 44 -3.57 1.16 7.66
N LEU A 45 -2.91 0.08 8.08
CA LEU A 45 -3.51 -0.96 8.93
C LEU A 45 -4.01 -0.43 10.28
N MET A 46 -3.51 0.73 10.73
CA MET A 46 -4.02 1.40 11.95
C MET A 46 -5.43 1.97 11.74
N ASN A 47 -5.77 2.36 10.52
CA ASN A 47 -7.05 2.95 10.14
C ASN A 47 -8.01 1.93 9.49
N GLY A 48 -7.59 0.68 9.37
CA GLY A 48 -8.35 -0.41 8.76
C GLY A 48 -7.75 -0.95 7.46
N GLY A 49 -8.20 -2.14 7.08
CA GLY A 49 -7.76 -2.83 5.85
C GLY A 49 -8.59 -2.46 4.62
N PRO A 50 -8.26 -3.06 3.46
CA PRO A 50 -9.12 -3.01 2.28
C PRO A 50 -10.54 -3.42 2.65
N GLN A 51 -11.52 -2.58 2.31
CA GLN A 51 -12.92 -2.94 2.42
C GLN A 51 -13.31 -3.77 1.20
N LEU A 52 -14.13 -4.81 1.42
CA LEU A 52 -14.79 -5.54 0.35
C LEU A 52 -15.76 -4.57 -0.35
N GLY A 53 -15.59 -4.41 -1.66
CA GLY A 53 -16.52 -3.70 -2.54
C GLY A 53 -17.48 -4.68 -3.19
#